data_AF-A0A813I8V5-F1
#
_entry.id   AF-A0A813I8V5-F1
#
_cell.length_a   1.000
_cell.length_b   1.000
_cell.length_c   1.000
_cell.angle_alpha   90.00
_cell.angle_beta   90.00
_cell.angle_gamma   90.00
#
_symmetry.space_group_name_H-M   'P 1'
#
loop_
_entity.id
_entity.type
_entity.pdbx_description
1 polymer ?
#
loop_
_entity_poly.entity_id
_entity_poly.type
_entity_poly.pdbx_seq_one_letter_code
_entity_poly.pdbx_strand_id
1 'polypeptide(L)'
;MKGPLLPEPTSSPSSGCRYRQGGPAASGTCRTPKVEKEPASKLDIKLLLGSNLQAKGQTGGSDCSTTAPTSWCEDYQSDCNDEAMAARAGIPLQMSKEVGGPVQNIIIFDWDDTLMPTGFLRDLVCMYGVPSPQGRSRTLRMPGAGRAGRISRGSIRTPQGFPCQAALESHVELIREALCAARSMAHVAIVTMAERPWVLESAEKYLPSLCLSQLLQDLNIPVYYASEYRPCGSERAPDQLQAACKRLAMEDFLHGLGAGFGRNTRLNLLSVGDSMAEREAARTVRTNSAVPVCKTIKLVSDPSLKMLSFELRSLLVRLQHIVAIDQGLDLIFKSSDTMGDIEAKLKTTFGS
;
A
#
# COMPACT_ATOMS: atom_id res chain seq x y z
N MET A 1 -36.70 -32.53 46.52
CA MET A 1 -36.52 -31.08 46.36
C MET A 1 -35.20 -30.71 47.03
N LYS A 2 -34.16 -30.51 46.22
CA LYS A 2 -32.78 -30.28 46.65
C LYS A 2 -32.52 -28.78 46.71
N GLY A 3 -32.10 -28.30 47.86
CA GLY A 3 -31.24 -27.12 48.02
C GLY A 3 -30.36 -27.43 49.22
N PRO A 4 -29.03 -27.30 49.11
CA PRO A 4 -28.41 -26.31 49.98
C PRO A 4 -27.06 -25.72 49.47
N LEU A 5 -26.55 -24.79 50.29
CA LEU A 5 -25.14 -24.44 50.54
C LEU A 5 -24.58 -23.15 49.92
N LEU A 6 -24.34 -22.20 50.82
CA LEU A 6 -23.31 -21.15 50.78
C LEU A 6 -21.90 -21.76 50.73
N PRO A 7 -20.87 -20.95 50.42
CA PRO A 7 -19.80 -20.83 51.41
C PRO A 7 -19.26 -19.40 51.64
N GLU A 8 -18.63 -19.27 52.82
CA GLU A 8 -17.92 -18.13 53.40
C GLU A 8 -16.68 -17.65 52.62
N PRO A 9 -16.12 -16.48 53.02
CA PRO A 9 -14.67 -16.35 53.09
C PRO A 9 -14.16 -15.91 54.48
N THR A 10 -13.19 -16.66 54.99
CA THR A 10 -12.44 -16.38 56.23
C THR A 10 -11.05 -15.81 55.96
N SER A 11 -10.70 -14.83 56.81
CA SER A 11 -9.38 -14.50 57.37
C SER A 11 -8.23 -14.00 56.49
N SER A 12 -7.92 -12.70 56.65
CA SER A 12 -6.56 -12.13 56.71
C SER A 12 -5.80 -12.63 57.97
N PRO A 13 -4.45 -12.52 58.08
CA PRO A 13 -3.87 -11.26 58.57
C PRO A 13 -2.46 -10.84 58.07
N SER A 14 -2.33 -9.52 57.92
CA SER A 14 -1.20 -8.60 58.19
C SER A 14 0.24 -9.09 58.47
N SER A 15 1.18 -8.46 57.77
CA SER A 15 2.35 -7.69 58.31
C SER A 15 3.09 -7.06 57.12
N GLY A 16 3.59 -5.82 57.08
CA GLY A 16 3.69 -4.71 58.03
C GLY A 16 4.98 -3.92 57.73
N CYS A 17 4.87 -2.62 57.41
CA CYS A 17 5.93 -1.57 57.47
C CYS A 17 7.13 -1.66 56.48
N ARG A 18 7.76 -0.59 55.96
CA ARG A 18 7.70 0.86 56.22
C ARG A 18 8.41 1.66 55.11
N TYR A 19 7.92 2.88 54.94
CA TYR A 19 8.46 4.10 54.32
C TYR A 19 9.97 4.41 54.46
N ARG A 20 10.51 5.11 53.44
CA ARG A 20 11.37 6.35 53.51
C ARG A 20 11.59 6.85 52.06
N GLN A 21 11.02 7.96 51.60
CA GLN A 21 11.42 9.38 51.76
C GLN A 21 12.93 9.70 51.71
N GLY A 22 13.29 10.60 50.79
CA GLY A 22 14.50 11.42 50.84
C GLY A 22 14.98 11.92 49.47
N GLY A 23 14.60 13.14 49.07
CA GLY A 23 15.39 13.96 48.13
C GLY A 23 16.67 14.50 48.79
N PRO A 24 17.53 15.28 48.09
CA PRO A 24 17.21 16.68 47.82
C PRO A 24 17.73 17.24 46.46
N ALA A 25 17.45 18.54 46.29
CA ALA A 25 17.51 19.36 45.07
C ALA A 25 18.89 19.91 44.67
N ALA A 26 19.02 20.24 43.37
CA ALA A 26 19.74 21.41 42.81
C ALA A 26 19.32 21.54 41.32
N SER A 27 18.51 22.53 40.94
CA SER A 27 18.95 23.84 40.40
C SER A 27 19.90 23.71 39.20
N GLY A 28 19.34 23.83 37.99
CA GLY A 28 20.08 23.85 36.73
C GLY A 28 19.14 24.24 35.59
N THR A 29 18.89 25.53 35.44
CA THR A 29 18.15 26.13 34.31
C THR A 29 18.85 25.83 32.99
N CYS A 30 18.27 24.95 32.16
CA CYS A 30 18.64 24.78 30.76
C CYS A 30 17.55 25.37 29.87
N ARG A 31 17.96 26.36 29.09
CA ARG A 31 17.17 27.14 28.14
C ARG A 31 16.62 26.23 27.05
N THR A 32 15.32 26.35 26.78
CA THR A 32 14.67 25.81 25.58
C THR A 32 15.16 26.57 24.35
N PRO A 33 15.69 25.92 23.30
CA PRO A 33 15.82 26.59 22.01
C PRO A 33 14.43 26.65 21.36
N LYS A 34 13.97 27.88 21.09
CA LYS A 34 12.95 28.15 20.09
C LYS A 34 13.45 27.57 18.77
N VAL A 35 12.79 26.51 18.28
CA VAL A 35 12.91 26.12 16.87
C VAL A 35 11.89 26.97 16.12
N GLU A 36 12.37 28.01 15.47
CA GLU A 36 11.61 28.75 14.48
C GLU A 36 11.24 27.80 13.34
N LYS A 37 9.95 27.74 13.03
CA LYS A 37 9.44 27.08 11.83
C LYS A 37 9.91 27.89 10.62
N GLU A 38 10.98 27.46 9.97
CA GLU A 38 11.21 27.85 8.58
C GLU A 38 10.32 27.00 7.65
N PRO A 39 9.70 27.60 6.63
CA PRO A 39 8.89 26.86 5.66
C PRO A 39 9.80 25.99 4.79
N ALA A 40 9.36 24.74 4.58
CA ALA A 40 9.95 23.82 3.63
C ALA A 40 10.19 24.54 2.29
N SER A 41 11.46 24.60 1.90
CA SER A 41 11.91 25.09 0.61
C SER A 41 11.14 24.39 -0.51
N LYS A 42 10.51 25.17 -1.38
CA LYS A 42 9.94 24.72 -2.66
C LYS A 42 11.03 23.95 -3.42
N LEU A 43 10.88 22.63 -3.52
CA LEU A 43 11.53 21.85 -4.56
C LEU A 43 10.86 22.23 -5.88
N ASP A 44 11.55 23.03 -6.69
CA ASP A 44 11.15 23.34 -8.06
C ASP A 44 11.27 22.07 -8.91
N ILE A 45 10.17 21.30 -8.97
CA ILE A 45 9.96 20.22 -9.95
C ILE A 45 9.66 20.89 -11.29
N LYS A 46 10.67 21.52 -11.87
CA LYS A 46 10.58 22.13 -13.21
C LYS A 46 11.86 21.86 -13.99
N LEU A 47 12.32 20.62 -13.96
CA LEU A 47 13.27 20.06 -14.93
C LEU A 47 13.16 18.54 -14.80
N LEU A 48 12.61 17.87 -15.82
CA LEU A 48 12.81 16.45 -16.19
C LEU A 48 11.72 15.92 -17.15
N LEU A 49 10.74 16.75 -17.55
CA LEU A 49 9.92 16.51 -18.73
C LEU A 49 10.44 17.37 -19.89
N GLY A 50 11.51 16.93 -20.53
CA GLY A 50 12.05 17.63 -21.71
C GLY A 50 13.27 16.97 -22.32
N SER A 51 13.09 16.48 -23.55
CA SER A 51 14.11 16.11 -24.56
C SER A 51 14.99 14.87 -24.32
N ASN A 52 14.65 13.73 -24.93
CA ASN A 52 15.17 13.34 -26.27
C ASN A 52 14.70 11.92 -26.65
N LEU A 53 13.63 11.84 -27.45
CA LEU A 53 13.37 10.69 -28.31
C LEU A 53 14.00 11.01 -29.67
N GLN A 54 15.24 10.58 -29.88
CA GLN A 54 15.78 10.39 -31.22
C GLN A 54 16.20 8.94 -31.38
N ALA A 55 15.42 8.25 -32.20
CA ALA A 55 15.71 6.94 -32.73
C ALA A 55 17.02 6.98 -33.53
N LYS A 56 17.96 6.11 -33.17
CA LYS A 56 18.95 5.56 -34.10
C LYS A 56 19.04 4.06 -33.84
N GLY A 57 18.54 3.30 -34.81
CA GLY A 57 18.72 1.86 -34.84
C GLY A 57 20.18 1.51 -35.09
N GLN A 58 20.64 0.47 -34.40
CA GLN A 58 21.55 -0.51 -34.96
C GLN A 58 21.41 -1.82 -34.18
N THR A 59 21.38 -2.88 -34.97
CA THR A 59 21.13 -4.28 -34.65
C THR A 59 22.28 -4.92 -33.88
N GLY A 60 21.97 -5.69 -32.85
CA GLY A 60 22.90 -6.58 -32.17
C GLY A 60 22.12 -7.55 -31.30
N GLY A 61 21.84 -8.73 -31.84
CA GLY A 61 21.06 -9.76 -31.16
C GLY A 61 21.74 -10.28 -29.90
N SER A 62 20.92 -10.57 -28.89
CA SER A 62 21.26 -11.54 -27.85
C SER A 62 19.96 -12.12 -27.33
N ASP A 63 19.63 -13.29 -27.86
CA ASP A 63 18.53 -14.12 -27.41
C ASP A 63 18.82 -14.60 -25.98
N CYS A 64 17.90 -14.34 -25.05
CA CYS A 64 17.87 -15.04 -23.77
C CYS A 64 16.45 -15.59 -23.58
N SER A 65 16.26 -16.79 -24.09
CA SER A 65 15.10 -17.65 -23.81
C SER A 65 15.13 -18.06 -22.34
N THR A 66 14.04 -17.85 -21.61
CA THR A 66 13.81 -18.56 -20.33
C THR A 66 12.31 -18.82 -20.14
N THR A 67 11.98 -20.09 -20.37
CA THR A 67 10.94 -20.98 -19.81
C THR A 67 9.52 -20.47 -19.55
N ALA A 68 8.58 -21.19 -20.18
CA ALA A 68 7.14 -21.15 -20.02
C ALA A 68 6.66 -21.32 -18.55
N PRO A 69 5.47 -20.78 -18.21
CA PRO A 69 4.92 -20.87 -16.88
C PRO A 69 4.42 -22.30 -16.58
N THR A 70 4.84 -22.85 -15.44
CA THR A 70 4.23 -24.05 -14.87
C THR A 70 2.87 -23.68 -14.28
N SER A 71 1.84 -24.21 -14.92
CA SER A 71 0.43 -24.18 -14.55
C SER A 71 0.17 -24.75 -13.16
N TRP A 72 -0.30 -23.93 -12.22
CA TRP A 72 -1.18 -24.32 -11.11
C TRP A 72 -1.95 -23.08 -10.62
N CYS A 73 -2.93 -22.65 -11.42
CA CYS A 73 -4.01 -21.78 -10.95
C CYS A 73 -5.32 -22.46 -11.32
N GLU A 74 -5.98 -23.04 -10.31
CA GLU A 74 -7.39 -23.39 -10.42
C GLU A 74 -8.18 -22.09 -10.39
N ASP A 75 -8.47 -21.56 -11.57
CA ASP A 75 -9.37 -20.43 -11.77
C ASP A 75 -10.79 -20.86 -11.42
N TYR A 76 -11.19 -20.69 -10.16
CA TYR A 76 -12.59 -20.75 -9.77
C TYR A 76 -13.22 -19.39 -10.01
N GLN A 77 -13.68 -19.15 -11.24
CA GLN A 77 -14.54 -18.03 -11.60
C GLN A 77 -15.89 -18.19 -10.88
N SER A 78 -16.13 -17.35 -9.87
CA SER A 78 -17.47 -17.13 -9.33
C SER A 78 -18.05 -15.88 -9.99
N ASP A 79 -18.94 -16.09 -10.96
CA ASP A 79 -19.80 -15.06 -11.52
C ASP A 79 -20.69 -14.47 -10.42
N CYS A 80 -20.40 -13.25 -9.97
CA CYS A 80 -21.32 -12.46 -9.15
C CYS A 80 -22.12 -11.51 -10.04
N ASN A 81 -23.27 -12.00 -10.52
CA ASN A 81 -24.41 -11.18 -10.86
C ASN A 81 -25.01 -10.59 -9.57
N ASP A 82 -24.73 -9.32 -9.28
CA ASP A 82 -25.44 -8.54 -8.24
C ASP A 82 -25.87 -7.16 -8.77
N GLU A 83 -26.33 -7.09 -10.03
CA GLU A 83 -27.13 -5.97 -10.54
C GLU A 83 -28.64 -6.18 -10.25
N ALA A 84 -29.05 -6.34 -8.98
CA ALA A 84 -30.50 -6.38 -8.69
C ALA A 84 -30.94 -6.11 -7.24
N MET A 85 -30.35 -5.19 -6.46
CA MET A 85 -30.95 -4.83 -5.14
C MET A 85 -30.79 -3.36 -4.68
N ALA A 86 -30.52 -2.41 -5.57
CA ALA A 86 -30.45 -0.97 -5.21
C ALA A 86 -31.72 -0.15 -5.56
N ALA A 87 -32.82 -0.81 -5.91
CA ALA A 87 -34.05 -0.13 -6.33
C ALA A 87 -35.19 -0.27 -5.30
N ARG A 88 -35.01 0.22 -4.06
CA ARG A 88 -36.14 0.42 -3.11
C ARG A 88 -35.78 1.26 -1.88
N ALA A 89 -35.53 2.55 -2.09
CA ALA A 89 -35.82 3.58 -1.08
C ALA A 89 -35.92 4.93 -1.80
N GLY A 90 -37.15 5.33 -2.16
CA GLY A 90 -37.42 6.67 -2.67
C GLY A 90 -37.23 7.70 -1.57
N ILE A 91 -36.02 8.24 -1.47
CA ILE A 91 -35.78 9.53 -0.82
C ILE A 91 -35.41 10.49 -1.96
N PRO A 92 -36.10 11.64 -2.12
CA PRO A 92 -35.74 12.60 -3.16
C PRO A 92 -34.32 13.09 -2.91
N LEU A 93 -33.37 12.67 -3.74
CA LEU A 93 -32.05 13.31 -3.85
C LEU A 93 -32.28 14.69 -4.42
N GLN A 94 -32.52 15.64 -3.52
CA GLN A 94 -32.53 17.05 -3.81
C GLN A 94 -31.16 17.36 -4.46
N MET A 95 -31.19 17.70 -5.76
CA MET A 95 -30.02 18.19 -6.48
C MET A 95 -29.48 19.40 -5.74
N SER A 96 -28.52 19.17 -4.87
CA SER A 96 -27.77 20.22 -4.20
C SER A 96 -26.87 20.82 -5.26
N LYS A 97 -27.26 22.02 -5.69
CA LYS A 97 -26.45 23.03 -6.37
C LYS A 97 -24.96 22.81 -6.08
N GLU A 98 -24.16 22.59 -7.11
CA GLU A 98 -22.71 22.39 -6.96
C GLU A 98 -22.09 23.56 -6.20
N VAL A 99 -21.86 23.36 -4.91
CA VAL A 99 -21.03 24.25 -4.10
C VAL A 99 -19.61 23.78 -4.33
N GLY A 100 -18.89 24.47 -5.22
CA GLY A 100 -17.50 24.22 -5.57
C GLY A 100 -16.54 24.42 -4.39
N GLY A 101 -16.58 23.49 -3.44
CA GLY A 101 -15.59 23.41 -2.37
C GLY A 101 -14.24 22.93 -2.90
N PRO A 102 -13.15 23.19 -2.15
CA PRO A 102 -11.82 22.74 -2.53
C PRO A 102 -11.79 21.21 -2.66
N VAL A 103 -11.08 20.71 -3.68
CA VAL A 103 -10.86 19.28 -3.90
C VAL A 103 -9.55 18.88 -3.22
N GLN A 104 -9.60 17.81 -2.43
CA GLN A 104 -8.42 17.17 -1.86
C GLN A 104 -8.17 15.86 -2.58
N ASN A 105 -6.99 15.75 -3.19
CA ASN A 105 -6.58 14.54 -3.89
C ASN A 105 -5.92 13.59 -2.90
N ILE A 106 -6.33 12.33 -2.95
CA ILE A 106 -5.77 11.24 -2.15
C ILE A 106 -5.33 10.14 -3.12
N ILE A 107 -4.14 9.59 -2.90
CA ILE A 107 -3.64 8.41 -3.60
C ILE A 107 -3.29 7.35 -2.56
N ILE A 108 -3.79 6.13 -2.75
CA ILE A 108 -3.49 4.98 -1.92
C ILE A 108 -2.86 3.92 -2.80
N PHE A 109 -1.66 3.49 -2.42
CA PHE A 109 -0.97 2.36 -3.05
C PHE A 109 -1.07 1.14 -2.15
N ASP A 110 -1.24 -0.04 -2.74
CA ASP A 110 -0.78 -1.27 -2.10
C ASP A 110 0.76 -1.42 -2.20
N TRP A 111 1.32 -2.35 -1.43
CA TRP A 111 2.74 -2.65 -1.45
C TRP A 111 3.08 -3.87 -2.30
N ASP A 112 2.49 -5.02 -2.01
CA ASP A 112 2.91 -6.32 -2.54
C ASP A 112 2.39 -6.50 -3.96
N ASP A 113 3.26 -6.86 -4.89
CA ASP A 113 2.96 -6.97 -6.33
C ASP A 113 2.37 -5.70 -6.98
N THR A 114 2.43 -4.58 -6.26
CA THR A 114 1.98 -3.24 -6.69
C THR A 114 3.14 -2.26 -6.80
N LEU A 115 3.91 -2.09 -5.71
CA LEU A 115 5.16 -1.31 -5.71
C LEU A 115 6.37 -2.23 -5.57
N MET A 116 6.23 -3.28 -4.78
CA MET A 116 7.23 -4.29 -4.54
C MET A 116 6.95 -5.51 -5.43
N PRO A 117 7.89 -5.99 -6.26
CA PRO A 117 7.70 -7.17 -7.10
C PRO A 117 7.82 -8.46 -6.27
N THR A 118 6.97 -8.62 -5.25
CA THR A 118 7.05 -9.68 -4.23
C THR A 118 6.91 -11.07 -4.85
N GLY A 119 5.97 -11.28 -5.76
CA GLY A 119 5.74 -12.53 -6.48
C GLY A 119 6.93 -12.93 -7.34
N PHE A 120 7.44 -11.99 -8.14
CA PHE A 120 8.67 -12.20 -8.90
C PHE A 120 9.87 -12.56 -8.00
N LEU A 121 10.04 -11.88 -6.87
CA LEU A 121 11.13 -12.17 -5.92
C LEU A 121 10.96 -13.53 -5.24
N ARG A 122 9.73 -13.95 -4.96
CA ARG A 122 9.38 -15.27 -4.41
C ARG A 122 9.81 -16.37 -5.37
N ASP A 123 9.49 -16.22 -6.65
CA ASP A 123 9.85 -17.18 -7.67
C ASP A 123 11.38 -17.26 -7.85
N LEU A 124 12.06 -16.11 -7.86
CA LEU A 124 13.52 -16.07 -7.93
C LEU A 124 14.20 -16.74 -6.74
N VAL A 125 13.72 -16.51 -5.51
CA VAL A 125 14.29 -17.18 -4.32
C VAL A 125 14.05 -18.69 -4.39
N CYS A 126 12.91 -19.12 -4.93
CA CYS A 126 12.61 -20.54 -5.14
C CYS A 126 13.54 -21.17 -6.18
N MET A 127 13.76 -20.50 -7.31
CA MET A 127 14.58 -21.00 -8.43
C MET A 127 16.07 -21.02 -8.11
N TYR A 128 16.59 -19.94 -7.53
CA TYR A 128 18.04 -19.76 -7.34
C TYR A 128 18.53 -20.16 -5.95
N GLY A 129 17.63 -20.57 -5.06
CA GLY A 129 17.92 -21.16 -3.75
C GLY A 129 19.07 -20.48 -3.02
N VAL A 130 18.80 -19.41 -2.25
CA VAL A 130 19.85 -18.81 -1.42
C VAL A 130 20.37 -19.90 -0.46
N PRO A 131 21.65 -20.33 -0.54
CA PRO A 131 22.17 -21.36 0.34
C PRO A 131 22.08 -20.83 1.77
N SER A 132 21.20 -21.42 2.57
CA SER A 132 21.27 -21.23 4.01
C SER A 132 22.52 -21.94 4.51
N PRO A 133 23.40 -21.30 5.29
CA PRO A 133 24.50 -22.00 5.98
C PRO A 133 24.03 -23.12 6.92
N GLN A 134 22.70 -23.31 7.09
CA GLN A 134 22.08 -24.33 7.94
C GLN A 134 21.11 -25.26 7.19
N GLY A 135 21.14 -25.33 5.84
CA GLY A 135 20.44 -26.39 5.08
C GLY A 135 18.91 -26.35 5.09
N ARG A 136 18.29 -25.25 5.54
CA ARG A 136 16.83 -25.04 5.42
C ARG A 136 16.52 -24.16 4.22
N SER A 137 15.81 -24.72 3.24
CA SER A 137 15.19 -23.97 2.13
C SER A 137 14.24 -22.91 2.72
N ARG A 138 14.58 -21.62 2.55
CA ARG A 138 13.71 -20.53 2.96
C ARG A 138 12.78 -20.24 1.80
N THR A 139 11.58 -20.81 1.82
CA THR A 139 10.48 -20.24 1.06
C THR A 139 10.30 -18.79 1.50
N LEU A 140 10.02 -17.89 0.55
CA LEU A 140 9.56 -16.54 0.83
C LEU A 140 8.17 -16.68 1.50
N ARG A 141 8.18 -16.98 2.80
CA ARG A 141 6.96 -17.03 3.60
C ARG A 141 6.57 -15.61 3.91
N MET A 142 5.40 -15.21 3.43
CA MET A 142 4.63 -14.12 4.04
C MET A 142 4.54 -14.43 5.55
N PRO A 143 5.05 -13.55 6.44
CA PRO A 143 4.78 -13.68 7.86
C PRO A 143 3.26 -13.66 8.05
N GLY A 144 2.70 -14.73 8.65
CA GLY A 144 1.25 -14.93 8.79
C GLY A 144 0.77 -16.39 8.71
N ALA A 145 1.58 -17.31 8.18
CA ALA A 145 1.26 -18.75 8.12
C ALA A 145 1.92 -19.61 9.22
N GLY A 146 2.39 -19.02 10.32
CA GLY A 146 2.93 -19.78 11.46
C GLY A 146 3.95 -19.04 12.31
N ARG A 147 4.02 -19.46 13.58
CA ARG A 147 4.72 -18.85 14.73
C ARG A 147 6.04 -18.13 14.43
N ALA A 148 6.16 -16.94 15.04
CA ALA A 148 7.33 -16.07 15.10
C ALA A 148 8.63 -16.82 15.43
N GLY A 149 9.42 -17.11 14.40
CA GLY A 149 10.82 -17.48 14.54
C GLY A 149 11.68 -16.23 14.48
N ARG A 150 12.49 -16.00 15.52
CA ARG A 150 13.49 -14.92 15.60
C ARG A 150 14.44 -15.02 14.39
N ILE A 151 14.29 -14.14 13.40
CA ILE A 151 15.22 -14.07 12.27
C ILE A 151 16.51 -13.39 12.77
N SER A 152 17.63 -14.11 12.73
CA SER A 152 18.96 -13.55 12.97
C SER A 152 19.18 -12.35 12.05
N ARG A 153 19.71 -11.26 12.61
CA ARG A 153 20.14 -10.01 11.94
C ARG A 153 21.34 -10.20 10.99
N GLY A 154 21.37 -11.29 10.23
CA GLY A 154 22.29 -11.44 9.12
C GLY A 154 21.70 -10.66 7.94
N SER A 155 22.33 -9.54 7.59
CA SER A 155 22.08 -8.83 6.33
C SER A 155 22.37 -9.79 5.18
N ILE A 156 21.35 -10.54 4.74
CA ILE A 156 21.39 -11.22 3.46
C ILE A 156 21.10 -10.13 2.44
N ARG A 157 22.17 -9.42 2.04
CA ARG A 157 22.14 -8.63 0.81
C ARG A 157 21.80 -9.58 -0.32
N THR A 158 21.07 -9.10 -1.32
CA THR A 158 20.95 -9.81 -2.60
C THR A 158 22.35 -10.31 -2.99
N PRO A 159 22.54 -11.62 -3.24
CA PRO A 159 23.85 -12.17 -3.53
C PRO A 159 24.50 -11.36 -4.67
N GLN A 160 25.76 -10.98 -4.51
CA GLN A 160 26.51 -10.29 -5.55
C GLN A 160 26.47 -11.16 -6.82
N GLY A 161 25.91 -10.62 -7.91
CA GLY A 161 25.64 -11.40 -9.14
C GLY A 161 24.21 -11.93 -9.29
N PHE A 162 23.24 -11.39 -8.55
CA PHE A 162 21.83 -11.75 -8.71
C PHE A 162 21.37 -11.48 -10.16
N PRO A 163 20.76 -12.48 -10.85
CA PRO A 163 20.22 -12.26 -12.19
C PRO A 163 19.18 -11.15 -12.10
N CYS A 164 19.18 -10.22 -13.07
CA CYS A 164 18.30 -9.04 -13.13
C CYS A 164 18.55 -7.90 -12.11
N GLN A 165 19.67 -7.86 -11.39
CA GLN A 165 19.98 -6.75 -10.46
C GLN A 165 19.78 -5.35 -11.09
N ALA A 166 20.26 -5.12 -12.32
CA ALA A 166 20.07 -3.85 -13.02
C ALA A 166 18.59 -3.49 -13.28
N ALA A 167 17.74 -4.50 -13.51
CA ALA A 167 16.31 -4.29 -13.68
C ALA A 167 15.62 -3.93 -12.35
N LEU A 168 16.04 -4.56 -11.24
CA LEU A 168 15.58 -4.19 -9.90
C LEU A 168 16.01 -2.77 -9.53
N GLU A 169 17.26 -2.38 -9.78
CA GLU A 169 17.71 -1.00 -9.56
C GLU A 169 16.93 0.01 -10.41
N SER A 170 16.64 -0.33 -11.68
CA SER A 170 15.76 0.52 -12.51
C SER A 170 14.34 0.60 -11.94
N HIS A 171 13.86 -0.46 -11.31
CA HIS A 171 12.55 -0.49 -10.66
C HIS A 171 12.53 0.32 -9.36
N VAL A 172 13.64 0.35 -8.60
CA VAL A 172 13.82 1.22 -7.43
C VAL A 172 13.59 2.68 -7.78
N GLU A 173 14.20 3.14 -8.89
CA GLU A 173 14.01 4.52 -9.34
C GLU A 173 12.56 4.78 -9.75
N LEU A 174 11.87 3.83 -10.38
CA LEU A 174 10.45 3.95 -10.69
C LEU A 174 9.58 4.09 -9.44
N ILE A 175 9.82 3.31 -8.38
CA ILE A 175 9.09 3.43 -7.11
C ILE A 175 9.31 4.82 -6.51
N ARG A 176 10.56 5.30 -6.51
CA ARG A 176 10.93 6.63 -6.00
C ARG A 176 10.20 7.72 -6.78
N GLU A 177 10.27 7.69 -8.11
CA GLU A 177 9.60 8.66 -8.98
C GLU A 177 8.08 8.64 -8.77
N ALA A 178 7.46 7.46 -8.70
CA ALA A 178 6.03 7.31 -8.48
C ALA A 178 5.57 7.93 -7.15
N LEU A 179 6.26 7.62 -6.04
CA LEU A 179 5.91 8.15 -4.72
C LEU A 179 6.16 9.67 -4.64
N CYS A 180 7.26 10.17 -5.19
CA CYS A 180 7.55 11.61 -5.24
C CYS A 180 6.50 12.36 -6.09
N ALA A 181 6.19 11.86 -7.29
CA ALA A 181 5.20 12.47 -8.16
C ALA A 181 3.82 12.45 -7.51
N ALA A 182 3.37 11.32 -6.98
CA ALA A 182 2.11 11.21 -6.25
C ALA A 182 2.04 12.22 -5.11
N ARG A 183 3.11 12.33 -4.31
CA ARG A 183 3.14 13.21 -3.15
C ARG A 183 3.09 14.70 -3.50
N SER A 184 3.62 15.07 -4.67
CA SER A 184 3.57 16.46 -5.17
C SER A 184 2.16 16.94 -5.52
N MET A 185 1.20 16.02 -5.72
CA MET A 185 -0.15 16.35 -6.19
C MET A 185 -1.29 15.85 -5.28
N ALA A 186 -0.98 15.00 -4.29
CA ALA A 186 -1.96 14.39 -3.41
C ALA A 186 -1.41 14.08 -2.01
N HIS A 187 -2.32 13.82 -1.08
CA HIS A 187 -2.01 13.06 0.13
C HIS A 187 -1.82 11.59 -0.25
N VAL A 188 -0.76 10.94 0.25
CA VAL A 188 -0.41 9.58 -0.15
C VAL A 188 -0.30 8.69 1.08
N ALA A 189 -0.81 7.47 0.98
CA ALA A 189 -0.61 6.40 1.96
C ALA A 189 -0.33 5.06 1.27
N ILE A 190 0.35 4.17 1.98
CA ILE A 190 0.46 2.76 1.60
C ILE A 190 -0.48 1.94 2.49
N VAL A 191 -1.35 1.13 1.89
CA VAL A 191 -2.32 0.26 2.60
C VAL A 191 -2.13 -1.18 2.12
N THR A 192 -1.54 -2.03 2.97
CA THR A 192 -1.21 -3.42 2.64
C THR A 192 -1.89 -4.43 3.56
N MET A 193 -2.21 -5.62 3.05
CA MET A 193 -2.67 -6.74 3.86
C MET A 193 -1.53 -7.47 4.61
N ALA A 194 -0.28 -7.11 4.37
CA ALA A 194 0.85 -7.70 5.06
C ALA A 194 0.84 -7.45 6.58
N GLU A 195 1.73 -8.12 7.30
CA GLU A 195 1.97 -7.91 8.73
C GLU A 195 3.13 -6.93 8.97
N ARG A 196 3.12 -6.21 10.09
CA ARG A 196 4.29 -5.43 10.49
C ARG A 196 5.48 -6.35 10.79
N PRO A 197 6.72 -5.94 10.45
CA PRO A 197 7.13 -4.71 9.74
C PRO A 197 7.41 -4.93 8.24
N TRP A 198 6.64 -5.80 7.55
CA TRP A 198 6.95 -6.34 6.22
C TRP A 198 7.36 -5.30 5.17
N VAL A 199 6.62 -4.19 5.02
CA VAL A 199 6.92 -3.14 4.03
C VAL A 199 8.37 -2.64 4.13
N LEU A 200 8.83 -2.32 5.34
CA LEU A 200 10.18 -1.80 5.55
C LEU A 200 11.25 -2.90 5.42
N GLU A 201 10.99 -4.08 6.01
CA GLU A 201 11.95 -5.20 5.95
C GLU A 201 12.12 -5.75 4.53
N SER A 202 11.04 -5.85 3.76
CA SER A 202 11.09 -6.32 2.36
C SER A 202 11.88 -5.33 1.49
N ALA A 203 11.63 -4.03 1.63
CA ALA A 203 12.38 -3.01 0.92
C ALA A 203 13.87 -3.02 1.29
N GLU A 204 14.23 -3.05 2.57
CA GLU A 204 15.63 -3.09 3.00
C GLU A 204 16.36 -4.33 2.49
N LYS A 205 15.67 -5.48 2.47
CA LYS A 205 16.25 -6.76 2.06
C LYS A 205 16.46 -6.87 0.56
N TYR A 206 15.48 -6.43 -0.23
CA TYR A 206 15.44 -6.73 -1.66
C TYR A 206 15.68 -5.49 -2.55
N LEU A 207 15.42 -4.30 -2.03
CA LEU A 207 15.58 -3.00 -2.69
C LEU A 207 16.41 -2.03 -1.83
N PRO A 208 17.63 -2.39 -1.37
CA PRO A 208 18.36 -1.62 -0.37
C PRO A 208 18.68 -0.18 -0.80
N SER A 209 18.89 0.07 -2.10
CA SER A 209 19.11 1.41 -2.67
C SER A 209 17.88 2.32 -2.59
N LEU A 210 16.67 1.76 -2.41
CA LEU A 210 15.44 2.54 -2.26
C LEU A 210 15.47 3.41 -1.00
N CYS A 211 16.15 2.96 0.07
CA CYS A 211 16.18 3.63 1.37
C CYS A 211 14.77 3.98 1.86
N LEU A 212 13.82 3.03 1.75
CA LEU A 212 12.39 3.29 1.85
C LEU A 212 12.00 4.02 3.14
N SER A 213 12.58 3.67 4.29
CA SER A 213 12.26 4.33 5.56
C SER A 213 12.52 5.84 5.51
N GLN A 214 13.63 6.27 4.92
CA GLN A 214 13.96 7.70 4.77
C GLN A 214 13.02 8.36 3.76
N LEU A 215 12.78 7.70 2.62
CA LEU A 215 11.88 8.20 1.58
C LEU A 215 10.46 8.46 2.11
N LEU A 216 9.89 7.50 2.84
CA LEU A 216 8.54 7.64 3.41
C LEU A 216 8.50 8.72 4.48
N GLN A 217 9.56 8.89 5.27
CA GLN A 217 9.68 9.98 6.25
C GLN A 217 9.72 11.35 5.56
N ASP A 218 10.57 11.51 4.56
CA ASP A 218 10.75 12.78 3.83
C ASP A 218 9.47 13.19 3.09
N LEU A 219 8.77 12.22 2.51
CA LEU A 219 7.51 12.45 1.82
C LEU A 219 6.30 12.50 2.76
N ASN A 220 6.47 12.19 4.06
CA ASN A 220 5.39 12.04 5.03
C ASN A 220 4.28 11.09 4.54
N ILE A 221 4.68 9.90 4.09
CA ILE A 221 3.79 8.84 3.61
C ILE A 221 3.63 7.78 4.71
N PRO A 222 2.47 7.69 5.38
CA PRO A 222 2.22 6.65 6.36
C PRO A 222 1.97 5.28 5.72
N VAL A 223 2.26 4.22 6.47
CA VAL A 223 1.96 2.82 6.12
C VAL A 223 0.92 2.26 7.07
N TYR A 224 -0.19 1.82 6.50
CA TYR A 224 -1.29 1.16 7.18
C TYR A 224 -1.27 -0.33 6.87
N TYR A 225 -1.18 -1.13 7.92
CA TYR A 225 -1.23 -2.59 7.83
C TYR A 225 -2.68 -3.01 8.06
N ALA A 226 -3.42 -3.21 6.96
CA ALA A 226 -4.85 -3.45 6.97
C ALA A 226 -5.26 -4.69 7.77
N SER A 227 -4.36 -5.66 7.93
CA SER A 227 -4.56 -6.82 8.82
C SER A 227 -4.90 -6.42 10.27
N GLU A 228 -4.50 -5.23 10.72
CA GLU A 228 -4.79 -4.66 12.04
C GLU A 228 -6.24 -4.11 12.15
N TYR A 229 -6.94 -3.95 11.03
CA TYR A 229 -8.26 -3.33 10.93
C TYR A 229 -9.38 -4.37 10.77
N ARG A 230 -9.20 -5.58 11.33
CA ARG A 230 -10.16 -6.68 11.15
C ARG A 230 -11.51 -6.35 11.80
N PRO A 231 -12.64 -6.38 11.04
CA PRO A 231 -13.97 -6.20 11.62
C PRO A 231 -14.29 -7.32 12.63
N CYS A 232 -14.77 -6.95 13.81
CA CYS A 232 -15.16 -7.92 14.84
C CYS A 232 -16.32 -8.82 14.35
N GLY A 233 -16.23 -10.13 14.61
CA GLY A 233 -17.34 -11.07 14.36
C GLY A 233 -17.70 -11.34 12.90
N SER A 234 -16.79 -11.04 11.95
CA SER A 234 -17.04 -11.18 10.53
C SER A 234 -16.82 -12.63 10.03
N GLU A 235 -17.89 -13.31 9.59
CA GLU A 235 -17.84 -14.58 8.82
C GLU A 235 -17.70 -14.36 7.30
N ARG A 236 -17.06 -13.25 6.88
CA ARG A 236 -16.90 -12.92 5.46
C ARG A 236 -15.96 -13.92 4.77
N ALA A 237 -16.22 -14.14 3.48
CA ALA A 237 -15.26 -14.81 2.61
C ALA A 237 -13.90 -14.08 2.64
N PRO A 238 -12.77 -14.79 2.44
CA PRO A 238 -11.43 -14.21 2.56
C PRO A 238 -11.24 -12.91 1.78
N ASP A 239 -11.71 -12.83 0.54
CA ASP A 239 -11.52 -11.66 -0.32
C ASP A 239 -12.34 -10.45 0.17
N GLN A 240 -13.57 -10.70 0.61
CA GLN A 240 -14.43 -9.67 1.22
C GLN A 240 -13.86 -9.18 2.56
N LEU A 241 -13.13 -10.03 3.27
CA LEU A 241 -12.45 -9.67 4.50
C LEU A 241 -11.24 -8.77 4.22
N GLN A 242 -10.43 -9.10 3.21
CA GLN A 242 -9.31 -8.26 2.79
C GLN A 242 -9.80 -6.86 2.36
N ALA A 243 -10.83 -6.80 1.52
CA ALA A 243 -11.45 -5.53 1.12
C ALA A 243 -11.99 -4.74 2.32
N ALA A 244 -12.62 -5.42 3.29
CA ALA A 244 -13.15 -4.76 4.49
C ALA A 244 -12.05 -4.19 5.39
N CYS A 245 -10.98 -4.95 5.61
CA CYS A 245 -9.79 -4.53 6.34
C CYS A 245 -9.14 -3.31 5.68
N LYS A 246 -8.91 -3.37 4.36
CA LYS A 246 -8.34 -2.25 3.60
C LYS A 246 -9.25 -1.02 3.63
N ARG A 247 -10.56 -1.18 3.47
CA ARG A 247 -11.53 -0.07 3.58
C ARG A 247 -11.40 0.65 4.90
N LEU A 248 -11.36 -0.08 6.02
CA LEU A 248 -11.24 0.51 7.36
C LEU A 248 -9.90 1.24 7.55
N ALA A 249 -8.80 0.71 7.03
CA ALA A 249 -7.51 1.38 7.03
C ALA A 249 -7.51 2.67 6.18
N MET A 250 -8.14 2.63 5.00
CA MET A 250 -8.32 3.80 4.14
C MET A 250 -9.19 4.87 4.84
N GLU A 251 -10.28 4.48 5.49
CA GLU A 251 -11.15 5.38 6.26
C GLU A 251 -10.40 6.05 7.43
N ASP A 252 -9.55 5.30 8.15
CA ASP A 252 -8.71 5.84 9.22
C ASP A 252 -7.72 6.90 8.70
N PHE A 253 -7.06 6.62 7.57
CA PHE A 253 -6.21 7.62 6.90
C PHE A 253 -6.99 8.88 6.52
N LEU A 254 -8.17 8.72 5.89
CA LEU A 254 -9.01 9.85 5.50
C LEU A 254 -9.53 10.64 6.70
N HIS A 255 -9.87 9.98 7.81
CA HIS A 255 -10.27 10.65 9.04
C HIS A 255 -9.13 11.49 9.64
N GLY A 256 -7.89 10.96 9.62
CA GLY A 256 -6.71 11.70 10.04
C GLY A 256 -6.47 12.97 9.23
N LEU A 257 -6.75 12.94 7.92
CA LEU A 257 -6.70 14.12 7.05
C LEU A 257 -7.88 15.07 7.26
N GLY A 258 -9.08 14.50 7.44
CA GLY A 258 -10.36 15.21 7.53
C GLY A 258 -10.44 16.21 8.67
N ALA A 259 -9.70 16.01 9.76
CA ALA A 259 -9.58 16.99 10.83
C ALA A 259 -9.01 18.35 10.37
N GLY A 260 -8.23 18.36 9.28
CA GLY A 260 -7.71 19.57 8.65
C GLY A 260 -8.55 20.10 7.48
N PHE A 261 -9.59 19.38 7.05
CA PHE A 261 -10.41 19.74 5.90
C PHE A 261 -11.66 20.53 6.30
N GLY A 262 -12.05 21.51 5.47
CA GLY A 262 -13.29 22.27 5.68
C GLY A 262 -14.53 21.40 5.45
N ARG A 263 -15.68 21.77 6.06
CA ARG A 263 -16.94 21.00 6.03
C ARG A 263 -17.49 20.70 4.62
N ASN A 264 -17.06 21.44 3.60
CA ASN A 264 -17.50 21.29 2.20
C ASN A 264 -16.37 20.78 1.27
N THR A 265 -15.34 20.16 1.83
CA THR A 265 -14.21 19.65 1.04
C THR A 265 -14.63 18.39 0.28
N ARG A 266 -14.39 18.37 -1.03
CA ARG A 266 -14.61 17.18 -1.87
C ARG A 266 -13.34 16.34 -1.87
N LEU A 267 -13.48 15.03 -1.75
CA LEU A 267 -12.35 14.10 -1.77
C LEU A 267 -12.29 13.40 -3.11
N ASN A 268 -11.09 13.31 -3.67
CA ASN A 268 -10.82 12.62 -4.93
C ASN A 268 -9.80 11.51 -4.66
N LEU A 269 -10.29 10.29 -4.46
CA LEU A 269 -9.53 9.13 -4.04
C LEU A 269 -9.12 8.29 -5.25
N LEU A 270 -7.83 8.09 -5.44
CA LEU A 270 -7.26 7.11 -6.34
C LEU A 270 -6.68 5.94 -5.53
N SER A 271 -7.15 4.72 -5.80
CA SER A 271 -6.60 3.48 -5.27
C SER A 271 -5.88 2.71 -6.37
N VAL A 272 -4.65 2.28 -6.09
CA VAL A 272 -3.79 1.52 -7.00
C VAL A 272 -3.33 0.25 -6.29
N GLY A 273 -3.61 -0.90 -6.87
CA GLY A 273 -3.25 -2.21 -6.32
C GLY A 273 -3.38 -3.31 -7.36
N ASP A 274 -2.78 -4.47 -7.13
CA ASP A 274 -2.79 -5.62 -8.04
C ASP A 274 -3.99 -6.56 -7.82
N SER A 275 -4.76 -6.37 -6.74
CA SER A 275 -5.88 -7.23 -6.37
C SER A 275 -7.24 -6.53 -6.49
N MET A 276 -8.30 -7.34 -6.43
CA MET A 276 -9.67 -6.80 -6.34
C MET A 276 -9.97 -6.18 -4.97
N ALA A 277 -9.19 -6.53 -3.93
CA ALA A 277 -9.45 -6.05 -2.57
C ALA A 277 -9.25 -4.53 -2.46
N GLU A 278 -8.22 -3.95 -3.10
CA GLU A 278 -7.98 -2.50 -3.08
C GLU A 278 -9.06 -1.74 -3.84
N ARG A 279 -9.53 -2.32 -4.95
CA ARG A 279 -10.62 -1.78 -5.78
C ARG A 279 -11.93 -1.75 -5.00
N GLU A 280 -12.32 -2.88 -4.40
CA GLU A 280 -13.57 -2.97 -3.64
C GLU A 280 -13.53 -2.15 -2.35
N ALA A 281 -12.36 -2.11 -1.69
CA ALA A 281 -12.15 -1.26 -0.53
C ALA A 281 -12.43 0.21 -0.89
N ALA A 282 -11.73 0.75 -1.89
CA ALA A 282 -11.82 2.17 -2.26
C ALA A 282 -13.23 2.61 -2.65
N ARG A 283 -14.02 1.74 -3.28
CA ARG A 283 -15.41 2.04 -3.68
C ARG A 283 -16.39 2.10 -2.53
N THR A 284 -16.07 1.38 -1.47
CA THR A 284 -16.93 1.25 -0.30
C THR A 284 -16.50 2.15 0.85
N VAL A 285 -15.36 2.85 0.71
CA VAL A 285 -14.90 3.90 1.63
C VAL A 285 -15.96 4.97 1.80
N ARG A 286 -16.25 5.32 3.05
CA ARG A 286 -17.10 6.46 3.40
C ARG A 286 -16.41 7.36 4.40
N THR A 287 -16.66 8.66 4.27
CA THR A 287 -16.25 9.65 5.29
C THR A 287 -17.46 10.29 5.92
N ASN A 288 -17.28 10.91 7.08
CA ASN A 288 -18.36 11.61 7.79
C ASN A 288 -18.99 12.76 6.99
N SER A 289 -18.29 13.29 5.99
CA SER A 289 -18.70 14.50 5.26
C SER A 289 -19.25 14.23 3.88
N ALA A 290 -18.79 13.17 3.19
CA ALA A 290 -19.27 12.78 1.87
C ALA A 290 -18.70 11.41 1.44
N VAL A 291 -19.25 10.88 0.34
CA VAL A 291 -18.60 9.80 -0.43
C VAL A 291 -17.55 10.43 -1.37
N PRO A 292 -16.28 10.00 -1.33
CA PRO A 292 -15.26 10.49 -2.25
C PRO A 292 -15.59 10.19 -3.72
N VAL A 293 -15.13 11.03 -4.64
CA VAL A 293 -14.97 10.61 -6.05
C VAL A 293 -13.92 9.50 -6.06
N CYS A 294 -14.33 8.31 -6.50
CA CYS A 294 -13.51 7.11 -6.41
C CYS A 294 -12.94 6.74 -7.77
N LYS A 295 -11.62 6.56 -7.81
CA LYS A 295 -10.84 6.11 -8.95
C LYS A 295 -10.06 4.87 -8.56
N THR A 296 -10.14 3.82 -9.37
CA THR A 296 -9.48 2.55 -9.12
C THR A 296 -8.65 2.15 -10.33
N ILE A 297 -7.40 1.76 -10.08
CA ILE A 297 -6.52 1.14 -11.07
C ILE A 297 -6.06 -0.18 -10.49
N LYS A 298 -6.68 -1.26 -10.95
CA LYS A 298 -6.30 -2.64 -10.63
C LYS A 298 -5.22 -3.08 -11.62
N LEU A 299 -3.99 -3.28 -11.13
CA LEU A 299 -2.83 -3.76 -11.88
C LEU A 299 -2.90 -5.27 -12.14
N VAL A 300 -2.07 -5.77 -13.06
CA VAL A 300 -1.93 -7.21 -13.31
C VAL A 300 -1.55 -7.93 -12.02
N SER A 301 -2.26 -9.01 -11.70
CA SER A 301 -1.98 -9.83 -10.52
C SER A 301 -0.80 -10.76 -10.79
N ASP A 302 0.09 -10.94 -9.81
CA ASP A 302 1.35 -11.69 -9.92
C ASP A 302 2.20 -11.29 -11.15
N PRO A 303 2.53 -10.00 -11.31
CA PRO A 303 3.20 -9.50 -12.50
C PRO A 303 4.68 -9.91 -12.51
N SER A 304 5.21 -10.17 -13.71
CA SER A 304 6.67 -10.17 -13.90
C SER A 304 7.25 -8.79 -13.57
N LEU A 305 8.53 -8.72 -13.15
CA LEU A 305 9.21 -7.43 -12.91
C LEU A 305 9.10 -6.47 -14.10
N LYS A 306 9.16 -7.01 -15.32
CA LYS A 306 9.02 -6.23 -16.55
C LYS A 306 7.61 -5.65 -16.70
N MET A 307 6.58 -6.44 -16.41
CA MET A 307 5.18 -6.00 -16.47
C MET A 307 4.91 -4.93 -15.40
N LEU A 308 5.27 -5.20 -14.14
CA LEU A 308 5.06 -4.24 -13.05
C LEU A 308 5.77 -2.91 -13.31
N SER A 309 7.02 -2.96 -13.80
CA SER A 309 7.77 -1.75 -14.20
C SER A 309 7.10 -1.00 -15.34
N PHE A 310 6.49 -1.72 -16.29
CA PHE A 310 5.75 -1.11 -17.39
C PHE A 310 4.48 -0.42 -16.89
N GLU A 311 3.70 -1.08 -16.05
CA GLU A 311 2.47 -0.54 -15.46
C GLU A 311 2.75 0.71 -14.62
N LEU A 312 3.74 0.67 -13.72
CA LEU A 312 4.11 1.82 -12.90
C LEU A 312 4.61 3.00 -13.74
N ARG A 313 5.41 2.75 -14.79
CA ARG A 313 5.85 3.82 -15.70
C ARG A 313 4.68 4.42 -16.46
N SER A 314 3.78 3.58 -16.95
CA SER A 314 2.58 4.00 -17.69
C SER A 314 1.61 4.79 -16.82
N LEU A 315 1.51 4.44 -15.53
CA LEU A 315 0.79 5.19 -14.51
C LEU A 315 1.46 6.55 -14.25
N LEU A 316 2.78 6.57 -14.01
CA LEU A 316 3.54 7.78 -13.70
C LEU A 316 3.36 8.87 -14.78
N VAL A 317 3.47 8.49 -16.06
CA VAL A 317 3.28 9.41 -17.19
C VAL A 317 1.89 10.07 -17.20
N ARG A 318 0.88 9.37 -16.67
CA ARG A 318 -0.53 9.81 -16.71
C ARG A 318 -1.05 10.27 -15.35
N LEU A 319 -0.25 10.20 -14.30
CA LEU A 319 -0.71 10.36 -12.93
C LEU A 319 -1.36 11.74 -12.71
N GLN A 320 -0.74 12.80 -13.23
CA GLN A 320 -1.28 14.16 -13.15
C GLN A 320 -2.66 14.26 -13.81
N HIS A 321 -2.83 13.65 -14.98
CA HIS A 321 -4.11 13.65 -15.70
C HIS A 321 -5.15 12.84 -14.91
N ILE A 322 -4.80 11.64 -14.44
CA ILE A 322 -5.66 10.79 -13.62
C ILE A 322 -6.14 11.54 -12.38
N VAL A 323 -5.25 12.22 -11.68
CA VAL A 323 -5.58 13.00 -10.48
C VAL A 323 -6.51 14.18 -10.81
N ALA A 324 -6.32 14.84 -11.95
CA ALA A 324 -7.16 15.97 -12.38
C ALA A 324 -8.60 15.58 -12.77
N ILE A 325 -8.86 14.31 -13.08
CA ILE A 325 -10.22 13.81 -13.36
C ILE A 325 -11.10 13.96 -12.10
N ASP A 326 -12.20 14.71 -12.25
CA ASP A 326 -13.20 15.00 -11.20
C ASP A 326 -14.43 14.07 -11.27
N GLN A 327 -14.28 12.92 -11.93
CA GLN A 327 -15.29 11.87 -12.02
C GLN A 327 -14.68 10.51 -11.64
N GLY A 328 -15.56 9.54 -11.39
CA GLY A 328 -15.14 8.18 -11.13
C GLY A 328 -14.38 7.57 -12.31
N LEU A 329 -13.42 6.71 -11.99
CA LEU A 329 -12.62 5.96 -12.95
C LEU A 329 -12.46 4.53 -12.45
N ASP A 330 -12.59 3.55 -13.33
CA ASP A 330 -12.25 2.17 -13.01
C ASP A 330 -11.47 1.53 -14.16
N LEU A 331 -10.20 1.25 -13.91
CA LEU A 331 -9.32 0.54 -14.83
C LEU A 331 -8.92 -0.79 -14.22
N ILE A 332 -9.04 -1.84 -15.03
CA ILE A 332 -8.75 -3.21 -14.64
C ILE A 332 -7.84 -3.83 -15.69
N PHE A 333 -6.62 -4.15 -15.25
CA PHE A 333 -5.68 -4.97 -15.99
C PHE A 333 -5.83 -6.44 -15.54
N LYS A 334 -6.12 -7.29 -16.52
CA LYS A 334 -6.30 -8.73 -16.35
C LYS A 334 -4.96 -9.42 -16.48
N SER A 335 -4.81 -10.58 -15.85
CA SER A 335 -3.57 -11.37 -15.95
C SER A 335 -3.26 -11.83 -17.38
N SER A 336 -4.26 -11.88 -18.26
CA SER A 336 -4.09 -12.17 -19.68
C SER A 336 -3.71 -10.96 -20.54
N ASP A 337 -3.74 -9.74 -20.00
CA ASP A 337 -3.44 -8.54 -20.79
C ASP A 337 -1.94 -8.45 -21.07
N THR A 338 -1.59 -8.21 -22.32
CA THR A 338 -0.23 -7.84 -22.71
C THR A 338 0.05 -6.36 -22.42
N MET A 339 1.33 -5.96 -22.48
CA MET A 339 1.70 -4.53 -22.41
C MET A 339 1.00 -3.69 -23.49
N GLY A 340 0.75 -4.28 -24.67
CA GLY A 340 0.01 -3.64 -25.75
C GLY A 340 -1.46 -3.42 -25.40
N ASP A 341 -2.10 -4.40 -24.76
CA ASP A 341 -3.50 -4.30 -24.32
C ASP A 341 -3.66 -3.25 -23.23
N ILE A 342 -2.72 -3.21 -22.27
CA ILE A 342 -2.68 -2.19 -21.22
C ILE A 342 -2.54 -0.79 -21.84
N GLU A 343 -1.60 -0.60 -22.78
CA GLU A 343 -1.41 0.68 -23.45
C GLU A 343 -2.64 1.09 -24.27
N ALA A 344 -3.31 0.14 -24.93
CA ALA A 344 -4.54 0.39 -25.67
C ALA A 344 -5.68 0.82 -24.74
N LYS A 345 -5.83 0.17 -23.58
CA LYS A 345 -6.80 0.58 -22.55
C LYS A 345 -6.51 1.99 -22.04
N LEU A 346 -5.25 2.27 -21.70
CA LEU A 346 -4.83 3.59 -21.23
C LEU A 346 -5.11 4.68 -22.28
N LYS A 347 -4.78 4.44 -23.56
CA LYS A 347 -5.09 5.39 -24.65
C LYS A 347 -6.58 5.60 -24.83
N THR A 348 -7.38 4.53 -24.74
CA THR A 348 -8.84 4.62 -24.85
C THR A 348 -9.42 5.47 -23.71
N THR A 349 -8.86 5.36 -22.50
CA THR A 349 -9.34 6.08 -21.33
C THR A 349 -8.86 7.53 -21.29
N PHE A 350 -7.61 7.81 -21.63
CA PHE A 350 -6.98 9.11 -21.40
C PHE A 350 -6.72 9.93 -22.66
N GLY A 351 -6.96 9.36 -23.85
CA GLY A 351 -6.51 9.95 -25.11
C GLY A 351 -5.01 9.74 -25.35
N SER A 352 -4.58 10.14 -26.56
CA SER A 352 -3.20 10.03 -27.07
C SER A 352 -2.20 10.88 -26.30
#